data_AF-A0A7Z7FLW9-F1
#
_entry.id   AF-A0A7Z7FLW9-F1
#
_cell.length_a   1.000
_cell.length_b   1.000
_cell.length_c   1.000
_cell.angle_alpha   90.00
_cell.angle_beta   90.00
_cell.angle_gamma   90.00
#
_symmetry.space_group_name_H-M   'P 1'
#
loop_
_entity.id
_entity.type
_entity.pdbx_description
1 polymer ?
#
loop_
_entity_poly.entity_id
_entity_poly.type
_entity_poly.pdbx_seq_one_letter_code
_entity_poly.pdbx_strand_id
1 'polypeptide(L)'
;MNRRTFIKAAVVAASTPTVTAFADTADHVTLSHLIEIHTLAYEADSAEWEILYDLDPSGLCLAGEPTDEFLAHKQRCEDAKAVVERTEAAIFAYQLSGFNDVLTLTRWVHERLGDCKCYFYEDESTVHAIFSQIARTTAAA
;
A
#
# COMPACT_ATOMS: atom_id res chain seq x y z
N MET A 1 -17.42 0.63 13.56
CA MET A 1 -15.98 0.52 13.88
C MET A 1 -15.35 1.88 13.61
N ASN A 2 -14.70 2.52 14.58
CA ASN A 2 -14.20 3.90 14.41
C ASN A 2 -12.87 3.93 13.65
N ARG A 3 -12.66 4.93 12.78
CA ARG A 3 -11.44 5.16 11.96
C ARG A 3 -10.13 5.01 12.77
N ARG A 4 -10.13 5.51 14.00
CA ARG A 4 -9.00 5.42 14.94
C ARG A 4 -8.68 3.98 15.41
N THR A 5 -9.69 3.12 15.47
CA THR A 5 -9.53 1.69 15.81
C THR A 5 -8.97 0.91 14.62
N PHE A 6 -9.37 1.26 13.40
CA PHE A 6 -8.83 0.66 12.18
C PHE A 6 -7.35 1.02 11.97
N ILE A 7 -6.98 2.30 12.10
CA ILE A 7 -5.59 2.73 11.97
C ILE A 7 -4.70 2.07 13.03
N LYS A 8 -5.16 1.96 14.29
CA LYS A 8 -4.40 1.24 15.31
C LYS A 8 -4.23 -0.25 14.98
N ALA A 9 -5.26 -0.91 14.45
CA ALA A 9 -5.17 -2.31 14.07
C ALA A 9 -4.22 -2.50 12.87
N ALA A 10 -4.30 -1.63 11.86
CA ALA A 10 -3.44 -1.65 10.69
C ALA A 10 -1.97 -1.33 11.06
N VAL A 11 -1.73 -0.33 11.90
CA VAL A 11 -0.39 0.01 12.42
C VAL A 11 0.17 -1.11 13.28
N VAL A 12 -0.63 -1.75 14.14
CA VAL A 12 -0.16 -2.89 14.94
C VAL A 12 0.14 -4.11 14.06
N ALA A 13 -0.70 -4.42 13.07
CA ALA A 13 -0.45 -5.51 12.12
C ALA A 13 0.80 -5.26 11.26
N ALA A 14 1.06 -4.01 10.91
CA ALA A 14 2.19 -3.64 10.08
C ALA A 14 3.50 -3.53 10.90
N SER A 15 3.45 -3.03 12.15
CA SER A 15 4.63 -2.79 13.00
C SER A 15 5.17 -4.02 13.73
N THR A 16 4.49 -5.16 13.70
CA THR A 16 5.15 -6.43 13.99
C THR A 16 6.04 -6.83 12.81
N PRO A 17 7.25 -7.38 13.03
CA PRO A 17 8.03 -8.02 11.98
C PRO A 17 7.33 -9.35 11.65
N THR A 18 6.24 -9.25 10.89
CA THR A 18 5.24 -10.31 10.70
C THR A 18 5.46 -11.08 9.41
N VAL A 19 6.67 -11.16 8.86
CA VAL A 19 6.94 -12.14 7.78
C VAL A 19 6.71 -13.57 8.30
N THR A 20 6.84 -13.79 9.62
CA THR A 20 6.57 -15.08 10.28
C THR A 20 5.19 -15.21 10.94
N ALA A 21 4.48 -14.13 11.28
CA ALA A 21 3.13 -14.25 11.88
C ALA A 21 1.98 -14.13 10.87
N PHE A 22 2.23 -13.72 9.61
CA PHE A 22 1.29 -14.00 8.51
C PHE A 22 1.36 -15.47 8.07
N ALA A 23 2.46 -16.17 8.40
CA ALA A 23 2.60 -17.59 8.14
C ALA A 23 1.86 -18.50 9.14
N ASP A 24 1.46 -17.97 10.31
CA ASP A 24 0.72 -18.74 11.34
C ASP A 24 -0.81 -18.52 11.29
N THR A 25 -1.30 -17.61 10.44
CA THR A 25 -2.70 -17.50 10.02
C THR A 25 -2.86 -17.87 8.53
N ALA A 26 -2.10 -18.88 8.11
CA ALA A 26 -1.94 -19.30 6.71
C ALA A 26 -3.16 -20.01 6.08
N ASP A 27 -4.38 -19.82 6.60
CA ASP A 27 -5.52 -20.49 5.97
C ASP A 27 -6.09 -19.73 4.77
N HIS A 28 -6.29 -18.40 4.76
CA HIS A 28 -6.94 -17.76 3.59
C HIS A 28 -6.59 -16.29 3.29
N VAL A 29 -5.31 -15.89 3.33
CA VAL A 29 -4.94 -14.58 2.72
C VAL A 29 -5.01 -14.72 1.21
N THR A 30 -6.05 -14.14 0.61
CA THR A 30 -6.21 -14.12 -0.86
C THR A 30 -5.59 -12.86 -1.44
N LEU A 31 -5.20 -12.92 -2.72
CA LEU A 31 -4.75 -11.73 -3.45
C LEU A 31 -5.77 -10.59 -3.39
N SER A 32 -7.07 -10.91 -3.52
CA SER A 32 -8.15 -9.93 -3.39
C SER A 32 -8.14 -9.23 -2.03
N HIS A 33 -7.91 -9.97 -0.94
CA HIS A 33 -7.86 -9.38 0.40
C HIS A 33 -6.66 -8.43 0.57
N LEU A 34 -5.50 -8.77 0.00
CA LEU A 34 -4.34 -7.88 0.00
C LEU A 34 -4.61 -6.59 -0.78
N ILE A 35 -5.31 -6.69 -1.92
CA ILE A 35 -5.75 -5.52 -2.72
C ILE A 35 -6.73 -4.63 -1.94
N GLU A 36 -7.66 -5.22 -1.19
CA GLU A 36 -8.57 -4.47 -0.32
C GLU A 36 -7.81 -3.71 0.78
N ILE A 37 -6.87 -4.39 1.45
CA ILE A 37 -6.01 -3.76 2.46
C ILE A 37 -5.21 -2.61 1.84
N HIS A 38 -4.65 -2.80 0.64
CA HIS A 38 -3.91 -1.76 -0.08
C HIS A 38 -4.78 -0.54 -0.34
N THR A 39 -6.00 -0.77 -0.84
CA THR A 39 -6.95 0.31 -1.14
C THR A 39 -7.25 1.14 0.11
N LEU A 40 -7.53 0.47 1.24
CA LEU A 40 -7.79 1.14 2.51
C LEU A 40 -6.56 1.88 3.05
N ALA A 41 -5.37 1.32 2.88
CA ALA A 41 -4.12 1.96 3.28
C ALA A 41 -3.87 3.23 2.44
N TYR A 42 -4.08 3.16 1.13
CA TYR A 42 -3.90 4.31 0.24
C TYR A 42 -4.94 5.41 0.51
N GLU A 43 -6.19 5.04 0.79
CA GLU A 43 -7.22 6.02 1.19
C GLU A 43 -6.86 6.73 2.50
N ALA A 44 -6.28 6.01 3.47
CA ALA A 44 -5.81 6.60 4.71
C ALA A 44 -4.63 7.55 4.48
N ASP A 45 -3.66 7.15 3.66
CA ASP A 45 -2.52 7.97 3.25
C ASP A 45 -2.98 9.26 2.54
N SER A 46 -3.83 9.12 1.51
CA SER A 46 -4.39 10.25 0.77
C SER A 46 -5.14 11.23 1.67
N ALA A 47 -5.86 10.74 2.68
CA ALA A 47 -6.59 11.59 3.61
C ALA A 47 -5.67 12.35 4.59
N GLU A 48 -4.51 11.78 4.97
CA GLU A 48 -3.52 12.52 5.77
C GLU A 48 -2.81 13.57 4.90
N TRP A 49 -2.53 13.27 3.63
CA TRP A 49 -1.99 14.23 2.66
C TRP A 49 -2.94 15.39 2.39
N GLU A 50 -4.24 15.15 2.29
CA GLU A 50 -5.26 16.21 2.13
C GLU A 50 -5.25 17.17 3.33
N ILE A 51 -5.17 16.65 4.56
CA ILE A 51 -5.07 17.49 5.76
C ILE A 51 -3.76 18.29 5.76
N LEU A 52 -2.64 17.66 5.37
CA LEU A 52 -1.36 18.34 5.31
C LEU A 52 -1.35 19.45 4.25
N TYR A 53 -2.02 19.23 3.12
CA TYR A 53 -2.24 20.24 2.08
C TYR A 53 -3.13 21.38 2.58
N ASP A 54 -4.18 21.10 3.33
CA ASP A 54 -5.03 22.15 3.92
C ASP A 54 -4.26 23.01 4.94
N LEU A 55 -3.36 22.40 5.72
CA LEU A 55 -2.51 23.10 6.69
C LEU A 55 -1.43 23.96 6.01
N ASP A 56 -0.82 23.46 4.93
CA ASP A 56 0.14 24.21 4.13
C ASP A 56 -0.02 23.91 2.63
N PRO A 57 -0.87 24.66 1.91
CA PRO A 57 -1.12 24.43 0.48
C PRO A 57 0.12 24.67 -0.39
N SER A 58 1.10 25.43 0.13
CA SER A 58 2.34 25.69 -0.59
C SER A 58 3.29 24.49 -0.54
N GLY A 59 3.16 23.61 0.46
CA GLY A 59 4.10 22.52 0.75
C GLY A 59 5.53 22.99 1.06
N LEU A 60 5.72 24.29 1.25
CA LEU A 60 7.02 24.95 1.36
C LEU A 60 7.25 25.52 2.77
N CYS A 61 6.30 25.35 3.70
CA CYS A 61 6.32 25.90 5.05
C CYS A 61 6.63 27.40 5.06
N LEU A 62 6.10 28.17 4.09
CA LEU A 62 6.51 29.57 3.86
C LEU A 62 6.12 30.53 4.99
N ALA A 63 5.20 30.13 5.86
CA ALA A 63 4.64 30.96 6.91
C ALA A 63 5.46 30.99 8.23
N GLY A 64 6.55 30.21 8.35
CA GLY A 64 7.39 30.15 9.56
C GLY A 64 7.84 28.74 9.92
N GLU A 65 8.24 28.53 11.18
CA GLU A 65 8.55 27.18 11.67
C GLU A 65 7.31 26.28 11.61
N PRO A 66 7.45 25.00 11.19
CA PRO A 66 6.32 24.09 11.08
C PRO A 66 5.65 23.86 12.43
N THR A 67 4.32 23.90 12.46
CA THR A 67 3.55 23.68 13.69
C THR A 67 3.65 22.22 14.14
N ASP A 68 3.47 21.96 15.43
CA ASP A 68 3.42 20.59 15.98
C ASP A 68 2.33 19.75 15.31
N GLU A 69 1.21 20.39 14.92
CA GLU A 69 0.13 19.75 14.19
C GLU A 69 0.58 19.31 12.78
N PHE A 70 1.28 20.18 12.05
CA PHE A 70 1.85 19.84 10.75
C PHE A 70 2.84 18.68 10.86
N LEU A 71 3.76 18.73 11.84
CA LEU A 71 4.74 17.66 12.06
C LEU A 71 4.06 16.33 12.40
N ALA A 72 3.00 16.36 13.20
CA ALA A 72 2.24 15.16 13.55
C ALA A 72 1.51 14.54 12.33
N HIS A 73 0.93 15.37 11.45
CA HIS A 73 0.32 14.89 10.21
C HIS A 73 1.37 14.39 9.21
N LYS A 74 2.53 15.07 9.12
CA LYS A 74 3.64 14.62 8.28
C LYS A 74 4.11 13.22 8.68
N GLN A 75 4.32 12.99 9.98
CA GLN A 75 4.69 11.65 10.46
C GLN A 75 3.61 10.61 10.13
N ARG A 76 2.31 10.96 10.24
CA ARG A 76 1.23 10.05 9.85
C ARG A 76 1.21 9.74 8.35
N CYS A 77 1.56 10.70 7.49
CA CYS A 77 1.71 10.46 6.05
C CYS A 77 2.85 9.45 5.80
N GLU A 78 4.02 9.64 6.42
CA GLU A 78 5.14 8.70 6.30
C GLU A 78 4.78 7.29 6.80
N ASP A 79 4.08 7.20 7.94
CA ASP A 79 3.61 5.94 8.49
C ASP A 79 2.60 5.24 7.54
N ALA A 80 1.70 6.02 6.94
CA ALA A 80 0.69 5.51 6.02
C ALA A 80 1.32 5.05 4.69
N LYS A 81 2.22 5.84 4.10
CA LYS A 81 3.03 5.44 2.94
C LYS A 81 3.75 4.12 3.19
N ALA A 82 4.40 3.96 4.34
CA ALA A 82 5.08 2.72 4.69
C ALA A 82 4.13 1.50 4.80
N VAL A 83 2.86 1.69 5.16
CA VAL A 83 1.84 0.62 5.13
C VAL A 83 1.46 0.28 3.68
N VAL A 84 1.27 1.28 2.81
CA VAL A 84 0.97 1.06 1.40
C VAL A 84 2.10 0.25 0.75
N GLU A 85 3.36 0.70 0.87
CA GLU A 85 4.52 0.03 0.28
C GLU A 85 4.68 -1.43 0.77
N ARG A 86 4.47 -1.68 2.07
CA ARG A 86 4.49 -3.05 2.62
C ARG A 86 3.38 -3.92 2.05
N THR A 87 2.20 -3.36 1.82
CA THR A 87 1.07 -4.09 1.25
C THR A 87 1.32 -4.38 -0.22
N GLU A 88 1.90 -3.44 -0.97
CA GLU A 88 2.33 -3.65 -2.36
C GLU A 88 3.38 -4.77 -2.44
N ALA A 89 4.39 -4.74 -1.57
CA ALA A 89 5.38 -5.82 -1.47
C ALA A 89 4.73 -7.19 -1.17
N ALA A 90 3.72 -7.23 -0.29
CA ALA A 90 2.98 -8.46 0.01
C ALA A 90 2.15 -8.96 -1.19
N ILE A 91 1.53 -8.04 -1.95
CA ILE A 91 0.82 -8.36 -3.20
C ILE A 91 1.79 -8.98 -4.22
N PHE A 92 3.00 -8.45 -4.35
CA PHE A 92 4.00 -8.97 -5.29
C PHE A 92 4.67 -10.26 -4.84
N ALA A 93 4.79 -10.47 -3.53
CA ALA A 93 5.23 -11.75 -2.98
C ALA A 93 4.16 -12.85 -3.09
N TYR A 94 2.91 -12.51 -3.43
CA TYR A 94 1.81 -13.47 -3.52
C TYR A 94 2.09 -14.51 -4.63
N GLN A 95 2.04 -15.79 -4.26
CA GLN A 95 2.23 -16.88 -5.21
C GLN A 95 0.97 -17.05 -6.08
N LEU A 96 1.05 -16.61 -7.34
CA LEU A 96 -0.03 -16.79 -8.31
C LEU A 96 -0.26 -18.28 -8.58
N SER A 97 -1.44 -18.76 -8.23
CA SER A 97 -1.80 -20.19 -8.28
C SER A 97 -2.59 -20.59 -9.52
N GLY A 98 -3.13 -19.61 -10.26
CA GLY A 98 -3.87 -19.87 -11.49
C GLY A 98 -4.25 -18.61 -12.26
N PHE A 99 -5.00 -18.81 -13.35
CA PHE A 99 -5.40 -17.75 -14.28
C PHE A 99 -6.16 -16.60 -13.61
N ASN A 100 -7.01 -16.89 -12.62
CA ASN A 100 -7.77 -15.85 -11.91
C ASN A 100 -6.86 -14.91 -11.11
N ASP A 101 -5.81 -15.42 -10.47
CA ASP A 101 -4.86 -14.60 -9.73
C ASP A 101 -4.07 -13.71 -10.69
N VAL A 102 -3.63 -14.28 -11.82
CA VAL A 102 -2.95 -13.54 -12.89
C VAL A 102 -3.82 -12.41 -13.42
N LEU A 103 -5.08 -12.69 -13.74
CA LEU A 103 -6.03 -11.70 -14.24
C LEU A 103 -6.29 -10.60 -13.21
N THR A 104 -6.44 -10.98 -11.94
CA THR A 104 -6.68 -10.05 -10.81
C THR A 104 -5.49 -9.13 -10.61
N LEU A 105 -4.27 -9.68 -10.52
CA LEU A 105 -3.06 -8.89 -10.36
C LEU A 105 -2.84 -7.96 -11.55
N THR A 106 -2.97 -8.48 -12.78
CA THR A 106 -2.76 -7.67 -14.00
C THR A 106 -3.73 -6.49 -14.07
N ARG A 107 -5.01 -6.73 -13.76
CA ARG A 107 -6.02 -5.67 -13.75
C ARG A 107 -5.69 -4.62 -12.69
N TRP A 108 -5.38 -5.06 -11.47
CA TRP A 108 -5.06 -4.15 -10.37
C TRP A 108 -3.82 -3.31 -10.68
N VAL A 109 -2.73 -3.92 -11.18
CA VAL A 109 -1.51 -3.19 -11.57
C VAL A 109 -1.82 -2.14 -12.64
N HIS A 110 -2.58 -2.51 -13.67
CA HIS A 110 -2.97 -1.58 -14.74
C HIS A 110 -3.82 -0.42 -14.21
N GLU A 111 -4.80 -0.69 -13.35
CA GLU A 111 -5.65 0.34 -12.74
C GLU A 111 -4.82 1.29 -11.88
N ARG A 112 -3.93 0.77 -11.02
CA ARG A 112 -3.07 1.55 -10.12
C ARG A 112 -2.05 2.41 -10.85
N LEU A 113 -1.48 1.92 -11.95
CA LEU A 113 -0.62 2.72 -12.81
C LEU A 113 -1.41 3.81 -13.55
N GLY A 114 -2.68 3.54 -13.89
CA GLY A 114 -3.54 4.49 -14.59
C GLY A 114 -4.08 5.62 -13.71
N ASP A 115 -4.38 5.35 -12.44
CA ASP A 115 -4.88 6.35 -11.48
C ASP A 115 -3.81 6.89 -10.52
N CYS A 116 -2.57 6.42 -10.66
CA CYS A 116 -1.41 6.76 -9.82
C CYS A 116 -1.62 6.48 -8.32
N LYS A 117 -2.54 5.58 -7.95
CA LYS A 117 -2.82 5.23 -6.55
C LYS A 117 -1.93 4.11 -6.01
N CYS A 118 -0.63 4.21 -6.27
CA CYS A 118 0.36 3.24 -5.83
C CYS A 118 1.72 3.91 -5.59
N TYR A 119 2.66 3.23 -4.95
CA TYR A 119 4.04 3.69 -4.80
C TYR A 119 5.05 2.83 -5.57
N PHE A 120 4.70 1.59 -5.93
CA PHE A 120 5.58 0.69 -6.66
C PHE A 120 6.06 1.19 -8.03
N TYR A 121 5.44 2.24 -8.60
CA TYR A 121 5.91 2.86 -9.83
C TYR A 121 7.22 3.65 -9.63
N GLU A 122 7.55 4.02 -8.38
CA GLU A 122 8.80 4.72 -8.04
C GLU A 122 10.03 3.84 -8.28
N ASP A 123 9.86 2.50 -8.34
CA ASP A 123 10.90 1.53 -8.63
C ASP A 123 10.60 0.70 -9.88
N GLU A 124 11.28 1.03 -10.98
CA GLU A 124 11.15 0.34 -12.26
C GLU A 124 11.44 -1.17 -12.13
N SER A 125 12.36 -1.57 -11.25
CA SER A 125 12.73 -2.98 -11.08
C SER A 125 11.59 -3.80 -10.49
N THR A 126 10.81 -3.21 -9.59
CA THR A 126 9.57 -3.79 -9.04
C THR A 126 8.54 -3.98 -10.16
N VAL A 127 8.32 -2.97 -11.00
CA VAL A 127 7.40 -3.05 -12.16
C VAL A 127 7.79 -4.19 -13.10
N HIS A 128 9.07 -4.30 -13.47
CA HIS A 128 9.57 -5.39 -14.33
C HIS A 128 9.43 -6.77 -13.69
N ALA A 129 9.68 -6.89 -12.39
CA ALA A 129 9.56 -8.15 -11.67
C ALA A 129 8.12 -8.68 -11.69
N ILE A 130 7.13 -7.80 -11.54
CA ILE A 130 5.71 -8.13 -11.56
C ILE A 130 5.28 -8.66 -12.93
N PHE A 131 5.61 -7.92 -14.00
CA PHE A 131 5.30 -8.37 -15.35
C PHE A 131 6.02 -9.68 -15.70
N SER A 132 7.24 -9.88 -15.22
CA SER A 132 7.96 -11.14 -15.38
C SER A 132 7.30 -12.31 -14.66
N GLN A 133 6.77 -12.09 -13.44
CA GLN A 133 6.02 -13.10 -12.71
C GLN A 133 4.73 -13.48 -13.45
N ILE A 134 3.94 -12.48 -13.87
CA ILE A 134 2.72 -12.67 -14.67
C ILE A 134 3.02 -13.51 -15.92
N ALA A 135 4.05 -13.12 -16.69
CA ALA A 135 4.41 -13.82 -17.93
C ALA A 135 4.81 -15.28 -17.68
N ARG A 136 5.61 -15.56 -16.64
CA ARG A 136 6.03 -16.94 -16.30
C ARG A 136 4.84 -17.81 -15.90
N THR A 137 3.89 -17.29 -15.13
CA THR A 137 2.71 -18.05 -14.72
C THR A 137 1.81 -18.36 -15.92
N THR A 138 1.67 -17.44 -16.88
CA THR A 138 0.89 -17.70 -18.11
C THR A 138 1.55 -18.71 -19.06
N ALA A 139 2.88 -18.84 -19.03
CA ALA A 139 3.59 -19.80 -19.88
C ALA A 139 3.62 -21.23 -19.29
N ALA A 140 3.33 -21.37 -18.00
CA ALA A 140 3.34 -22.64 -17.28
C ALA A 140 1.94 -23.29 -17.14
N ALA A 141 0.87 -22.54 -17.48
CA ALA A 141 -0.52 -23.00 -17.50
C ALA A 141 -0.91 -23.49 -18.90
#